data_AF-A0A818PYK5-F1
#
_entry.id   AF-A0A818PYK5-F1
#
_cell.length_a   1.000
_cell.length_b   1.000
_cell.length_c   1.000
_cell.angle_alpha   90.00
_cell.angle_beta   90.00
_cell.angle_gamma   90.00
#
_symmetry.space_group_name_H-M   'P 1'
#
loop_
_entity.id
_entity.type
_entity.pdbx_description
1 polymer ?
#
loop_
_entity_poly.entity_id
_entity_poly.type
_entity_poly.pdbx_seq_one_letter_code
_entity_poly.pdbx_strand_id
1 'polypeptide(L)'
;MDSMVTFHSNNMNEELPLIELKHLTYVSFKFEHIINFYDFEKIIKKFFYYVQTLRLTVKDDETYLHAKRWQTLITSSMPHLRVFDMNHSIDVEDYDDRDYHSLISSFYSSFWRERQWHFLHRHEWSALGPDKRVLSSSNLHR
;
A
#
# COMPACT_ATOMS: atom_id res chain seq x y z
N MET A 1 49.45 -12.36 -6.89
CA MET A 1 49.10 -12.81 -5.53
C MET A 1 47.79 -12.13 -5.19
N ASP A 2 46.69 -12.85 -5.33
CA ASP A 2 45.35 -12.35 -5.02
C ASP A 2 45.16 -12.27 -3.50
N SER A 3 44.80 -11.09 -3.02
CA SER A 3 44.37 -10.90 -1.63
C SER A 3 42.92 -11.33 -1.48
N MET A 4 42.72 -12.50 -0.89
CA MET A 4 41.43 -13.04 -0.50
C MET A 4 40.98 -12.35 0.81
N VAL A 5 39.91 -11.55 0.74
CA VAL A 5 39.30 -10.93 1.94
C VAL A 5 38.24 -11.89 2.47
N THR A 6 38.55 -12.55 3.58
CA THR A 6 37.62 -13.44 4.30
C THR A 6 36.81 -12.63 5.30
N PHE A 7 35.52 -12.41 5.03
CA PHE A 7 34.61 -11.77 5.97
C PHE A 7 34.28 -12.76 7.11
N HIS A 8 34.80 -12.47 8.30
CA HIS A 8 34.41 -13.17 9.53
C HIS A 8 33.10 -12.56 10.04
N SER A 9 32.02 -13.32 9.94
CA SER A 9 30.74 -12.98 10.57
C SER A 9 30.83 -13.22 12.08
N ASN A 10 31.18 -12.17 12.83
CA ASN A 10 31.00 -12.14 14.27
C ASN A 10 29.96 -11.07 14.61
N ASN A 11 28.77 -11.57 14.99
CA ASN A 11 27.81 -11.07 15.98
C ASN A 11 27.66 -9.54 16.17
N MET A 12 26.41 -9.07 16.11
CA MET A 12 25.76 -8.07 16.99
C MET A 12 24.68 -7.33 16.19
N ASN A 13 23.59 -6.97 16.88
CA ASN A 13 22.49 -6.14 16.41
C ASN A 13 22.96 -4.79 15.83
N GLU A 14 23.47 -4.78 14.61
CA GLU A 14 23.67 -3.54 13.87
C GLU A 14 22.30 -3.08 13.38
N GLU A 15 21.65 -2.24 14.19
CA GLU A 15 20.64 -1.32 13.70
C GLU A 15 21.30 -0.51 12.58
N LEU A 16 21.08 -0.96 11.34
CA LEU A 16 21.52 -0.23 10.15
C LEU A 16 21.11 1.24 10.35
N PRO A 17 22.04 2.20 10.14
CA PRO A 17 21.73 3.60 10.34
C PRO A 17 20.45 3.92 9.58
N LEU A 18 19.50 4.57 10.26
CA LEU A 18 18.22 4.91 9.68
C LEU A 18 18.47 5.80 8.45
N ILE A 19 18.38 5.21 7.26
CA ILE A 19 18.56 5.93 6.01
C ILE A 19 17.34 6.84 5.86
N GLU A 20 17.51 8.11 6.21
CA GLU A 20 16.49 9.13 5.98
C GLU A 20 16.47 9.52 4.50
N LEU A 21 15.47 9.04 3.77
CA LEU A 21 15.28 9.35 2.37
C LEU A 21 14.56 10.70 2.19
N LYS A 22 15.19 11.79 2.63
CA LYS A 22 14.60 13.16 2.62
C LYS A 22 14.09 13.64 1.26
N HIS A 23 14.69 13.12 0.20
CA HIS A 23 14.35 13.47 -1.18
C HIS A 23 13.34 12.49 -1.82
N LEU A 24 13.00 11.39 -1.15
CA LEU A 24 12.00 10.44 -1.62
C LEU A 24 10.59 11.01 -1.38
N THR A 25 10.11 11.74 -2.37
CA THR A 25 8.80 12.41 -2.34
C THR A 25 7.74 11.67 -3.15
N TYR A 26 8.14 10.79 -4.05
CA TYR A 26 7.25 10.03 -4.92
C TYR A 26 7.64 8.56 -4.89
N VAL A 27 6.66 7.70 -4.64
CA VAL A 27 6.83 6.24 -4.65
C VAL A 27 5.67 5.61 -5.42
N SER A 28 6.00 4.63 -6.25
CA SER A 28 5.01 3.86 -7.00
C SER A 28 5.35 2.38 -6.94
N PHE A 29 4.41 1.56 -6.47
CA PHE A 29 4.51 0.10 -6.51
C PHE A 29 3.44 -0.48 -7.43
N LYS A 30 3.86 -1.48 -8.19
CA LYS A 30 2.97 -2.38 -8.90
C LYS A 30 3.40 -3.79 -8.55
N PHE A 31 2.63 -4.44 -7.69
CA PHE A 31 2.93 -5.80 -7.28
C PHE A 31 2.22 -6.77 -8.21
N GLU A 32 3.00 -7.63 -8.86
CA GLU A 32 2.49 -8.70 -9.73
C GLU A 32 2.16 -9.96 -8.93
N HIS A 33 2.73 -10.08 -7.73
CA HIS A 33 2.49 -11.14 -6.77
C HIS A 33 1.94 -10.57 -5.47
N ILE A 34 1.28 -11.42 -4.69
CA ILE A 34 0.74 -11.07 -3.37
C ILE A 34 1.91 -10.66 -2.48
N ILE A 35 1.90 -9.40 -2.03
CA ILE A 35 2.76 -8.91 -0.97
C ILE A 35 1.87 -8.58 0.20
N ASN A 36 2.08 -9.32 1.29
CA ASN A 36 1.34 -9.10 2.51
C ASN A 36 1.49 -7.65 3.01
N PHE A 37 0.37 -7.01 3.35
CA PHE A 37 0.37 -5.65 3.90
C PHE A 37 1.30 -5.45 5.10
N TYR A 38 1.48 -6.42 6.00
CA TYR A 38 2.37 -6.31 7.16
C TYR A 38 3.82 -6.00 6.76
N ASP A 39 4.32 -6.58 5.68
CA ASP A 39 5.68 -6.30 5.21
C ASP A 39 5.75 -4.95 4.50
N PHE A 40 4.72 -4.63 3.72
CA PHE A 40 4.60 -3.31 3.11
C PHE A 40 4.51 -2.18 4.16
N GLU A 41 3.83 -2.42 5.27
CA GLU A 41 3.71 -1.51 6.40
C GLU A 41 5.07 -1.22 7.05
N LYS A 42 5.94 -2.23 7.17
CA LYS A 42 7.31 -2.05 7.67
C LYS A 42 8.12 -1.13 6.75
N ILE A 43 7.95 -1.28 5.43
CA ILE A 43 8.61 -0.41 4.43
C ILE A 43 8.14 1.04 4.60
N ILE A 44 6.82 1.25 4.70
CA ILE A 44 6.23 2.58 4.91
C ILE A 44 6.81 3.24 6.16
N LYS A 45 6.77 2.54 7.29
CA LYS A 45 7.26 3.04 8.59
C LYS A 45 8.73 3.43 8.56
N LYS A 46 9.53 2.71 7.77
CA LYS A 46 10.98 2.94 7.71
C LYS A 46 11.37 4.07 6.75
N PHE A 47 10.64 4.26 5.65
CA PHE A 47 11.14 5.07 4.53
C PHE A 47 10.22 6.21 4.09
N PHE A 48 8.92 6.20 4.43
CA PHE A 48 7.95 7.06 3.74
C PHE A 48 7.59 8.35 4.47
N TYR A 49 8.39 8.73 5.47
CA TYR A 49 8.16 9.96 6.23
C TYR A 49 7.99 11.19 5.30
N TYR A 50 8.89 11.35 4.32
CA TYR A 50 8.90 12.49 3.39
C TYR A 50 8.09 12.27 2.10
N VAL A 51 7.44 11.12 1.96
CA VAL A 51 6.68 10.79 0.74
C VAL A 51 5.44 11.66 0.66
N GLN A 52 5.29 12.32 -0.49
CA GLN A 52 4.14 13.18 -0.80
C GLN A 52 3.16 12.50 -1.74
N THR A 53 3.64 11.57 -2.58
CA THR A 53 2.81 10.79 -3.49
C THR A 53 3.10 9.31 -3.34
N LEU A 54 2.07 8.55 -3.00
CA LEU A 54 2.08 7.09 -3.01
C LEU A 54 1.12 6.59 -4.07
N ARG A 55 1.66 5.84 -5.04
CA ARG A 55 0.86 5.05 -5.98
C ARG A 55 1.06 3.56 -5.72
N LEU A 56 -0.03 2.82 -5.70
CA LEU A 56 -0.03 1.42 -5.35
C LEU A 56 -0.98 0.65 -6.25
N THR A 57 -0.48 -0.39 -6.91
CA THR A 57 -1.30 -1.40 -7.58
C THR A 57 -1.03 -2.75 -6.93
N VAL A 58 -2.06 -3.33 -6.31
CA VAL A 58 -2.01 -4.58 -5.54
C VAL A 58 -3.11 -5.52 -6.01
N LYS A 59 -2.87 -6.82 -5.86
CA LYS A 59 -3.85 -7.86 -6.17
C LYS A 59 -3.96 -8.85 -5.02
N ASP A 60 -5.14 -9.41 -4.84
CA ASP A 60 -5.40 -10.65 -4.11
C ASP A 60 -4.90 -10.66 -2.65
N ASP A 61 -4.97 -9.49 -1.99
CA ASP A 61 -4.76 -9.36 -0.54
C ASP A 61 -5.81 -8.40 0.05
N GLU A 62 -6.79 -8.97 0.75
CA GLU A 62 -7.87 -8.23 1.43
C GLU A 62 -7.36 -7.23 2.45
N THR A 63 -6.15 -7.42 2.99
CA THR A 63 -5.67 -6.60 4.09
C THR A 63 -5.39 -5.15 3.67
N TYR A 64 -5.22 -4.91 2.36
CA TYR A 64 -5.18 -3.58 1.75
C TYR A 64 -6.54 -2.87 1.71
N LEU A 65 -7.64 -3.60 1.88
CA LEU A 65 -9.00 -3.04 1.96
C LEU A 65 -9.39 -2.57 3.37
N HIS A 66 -8.50 -2.71 4.37
CA HIS A 66 -8.75 -2.16 5.70
C HIS A 66 -8.47 -0.66 5.77
N ALA A 67 -9.47 0.15 5.45
CA ALA A 67 -9.36 1.62 5.44
C ALA A 67 -8.83 2.20 6.79
N LYS A 68 -9.26 1.65 7.93
CA LYS A 68 -8.79 2.12 9.25
C LYS A 68 -7.29 1.88 9.48
N ARG A 69 -6.77 0.77 8.95
CA ARG A 69 -5.35 0.43 9.03
C ARG A 69 -4.52 1.43 8.22
N TRP A 70 -4.96 1.71 6.99
CA TRP A 70 -4.38 2.77 6.17
C TRP A 70 -4.42 4.14 6.84
N GLN A 71 -5.57 4.55 7.37
CA GLN A 71 -5.71 5.83 8.08
C GLN A 71 -4.68 5.95 9.22
N THR A 72 -4.54 4.89 10.02
CA THR A 72 -3.58 4.85 11.14
C THR A 72 -2.13 4.95 10.63
N LEU A 73 -1.81 4.22 9.57
CA LEU A 73 -0.48 4.20 8.97
C LEU A 73 -0.11 5.55 8.33
N ILE A 74 -1.03 6.16 7.58
CA ILE A 74 -0.85 7.47 6.94
C ILE A 74 -0.63 8.55 8.00
N THR A 75 -1.49 8.56 9.03
CA THR A 75 -1.42 9.56 10.09
C THR A 75 -0.12 9.47 10.90
N SER A 76 0.38 8.25 11.15
CA SER A 76 1.57 8.04 11.97
C SER A 76 2.89 8.12 11.21
N SER A 77 2.91 7.68 9.94
CA SER A 77 4.17 7.37 9.23
C SER A 77 4.35 8.13 7.91
N MET A 78 3.31 8.80 7.40
CA MET A 78 3.37 9.56 6.15
C MET A 78 2.74 10.95 6.30
N PRO A 79 3.26 11.79 7.22
CA PRO A 79 2.66 13.10 7.53
C PRO A 79 2.66 14.06 6.34
N HIS A 80 3.54 13.83 5.37
CA HIS A 80 3.67 14.66 4.16
C HIS A 80 2.85 14.15 2.97
N LEU A 81 2.10 13.06 3.12
CA LEU A 81 1.33 12.46 2.02
C LEU A 81 0.19 13.39 1.58
N ARG A 82 0.19 13.72 0.29
CA ARG A 82 -0.80 14.59 -0.37
C ARG A 82 -1.61 13.83 -1.41
N VAL A 83 -0.97 12.89 -2.09
CA VAL A 83 -1.60 12.08 -3.14
C VAL A 83 -1.53 10.62 -2.75
N PHE A 84 -2.70 10.00 -2.61
CA PHE A 84 -2.84 8.58 -2.38
C PHE A 84 -3.63 7.95 -3.53
N ASP A 85 -2.93 7.18 -4.36
CA ASP A 85 -3.48 6.50 -5.53
C ASP A 85 -3.35 4.99 -5.31
N MET A 86 -4.46 4.30 -5.09
CA MET A 86 -4.50 2.87 -4.83
C MET A 86 -5.42 2.21 -5.83
N ASN A 87 -4.92 1.18 -6.50
CA ASN A 87 -5.68 0.29 -7.34
C ASN A 87 -5.55 -1.13 -6.80
N HIS A 88 -6.62 -1.64 -6.23
CA HIS A 88 -6.69 -2.98 -5.65
C HIS A 88 -7.68 -3.81 -6.45
N SER A 89 -7.28 -5.04 -6.80
CA SER A 89 -8.20 -6.02 -7.40
C SER A 89 -8.19 -7.32 -6.62
N ILE A 90 -9.35 -7.94 -6.46
CA ILE A 90 -9.51 -9.27 -5.86
C ILE A 90 -10.50 -10.10 -6.69
N ASP A 91 -10.23 -11.40 -6.80
CA ASP A 91 -11.11 -12.34 -7.49
C ASP A 91 -12.42 -12.55 -6.69
N VAL A 92 -13.55 -12.59 -7.40
CA VAL A 92 -14.90 -12.67 -6.79
C VAL A 92 -15.14 -14.00 -6.08
N GLU A 93 -14.53 -15.09 -6.56
CA GLU A 93 -14.68 -16.43 -6.00
C GLU A 93 -14.13 -16.54 -4.57
N ASP A 94 -13.20 -15.66 -4.21
CA ASP A 94 -12.50 -15.72 -2.93
C ASP A 94 -13.24 -15.03 -1.77
N TYR A 95 -14.45 -14.45 -1.98
CA TYR A 95 -15.05 -13.55 -0.97
C TYR A 95 -16.58 -13.50 -0.85
N ASP A 96 -17.09 -13.46 0.40
CA ASP A 96 -18.49 -13.10 0.70
C ASP A 96 -18.72 -11.59 0.41
N ASP A 97 -19.72 -11.30 -0.41
CA ASP A 97 -20.19 -9.96 -0.78
C ASP A 97 -20.36 -9.02 0.40
N ARG A 98 -20.88 -9.53 1.53
CA ARG A 98 -21.16 -8.71 2.72
C ARG A 98 -19.88 -8.21 3.37
N ASP A 99 -18.87 -9.06 3.47
CA ASP A 99 -17.59 -8.71 4.08
C ASP A 99 -16.84 -7.69 3.21
N TYR A 100 -16.88 -7.88 1.89
CA TYR A 100 -16.30 -6.93 0.94
C TYR A 100 -16.97 -5.54 1.05
N HIS A 101 -18.30 -5.46 1.01
CA HIS A 101 -19.00 -4.18 1.12
C HIS A 101 -18.69 -3.46 2.44
N SER A 102 -18.61 -4.21 3.54
CA SER A 102 -18.22 -3.67 4.85
C SER A 102 -16.83 -3.04 4.81
N LEU A 103 -15.83 -3.73 4.24
CA LEU A 103 -14.47 -3.22 4.08
C LEU A 103 -14.42 -1.93 3.24
N ILE A 104 -15.09 -1.94 2.08
CA ILE A 104 -15.11 -0.78 1.17
C ILE A 104 -15.82 0.43 1.79
N SER A 105 -16.90 0.21 2.56
CA SER A 105 -17.67 1.31 3.16
C SER A 105 -16.83 2.23 4.05
N SER A 106 -15.77 1.68 4.66
CA SER A 106 -14.87 2.42 5.56
C SER A 106 -13.98 3.43 4.82
N PHE A 107 -13.81 3.31 3.50
CA PHE A 107 -13.11 4.30 2.66
C PHE A 107 -13.94 5.58 2.40
N TYR A 108 -15.20 5.61 2.83
CA TYR A 108 -16.05 6.81 2.73
C TYR A 108 -16.12 7.61 4.04
N SER A 109 -15.28 7.30 5.03
CA SER A 109 -15.21 8.07 6.29
C SER A 109 -14.76 9.52 6.06
N SER A 110 -14.95 10.39 7.06
CA SER A 110 -14.58 11.80 6.96
C SER A 110 -13.08 12.00 6.66
N PHE A 111 -12.23 11.14 7.21
CA PHE A 111 -10.78 11.15 6.96
C PHE A 111 -10.43 11.16 5.46
N TRP A 112 -11.07 10.30 4.68
CA TRP A 112 -10.80 10.19 3.24
C TRP A 112 -11.39 11.35 2.45
N ARG A 113 -12.61 11.77 2.80
CA ARG A 113 -13.32 12.88 2.15
C ARG A 113 -12.62 14.23 2.38
N GLU A 114 -12.18 14.50 3.61
CA GLU A 114 -11.45 15.72 3.97
C GLU A 114 -10.12 15.82 3.23
N ARG A 115 -9.50 14.69 2.89
CA ARG A 115 -8.28 14.61 2.08
C ARG A 115 -8.55 14.63 0.57
N GLN A 116 -9.82 14.66 0.16
CA GLN A 116 -10.24 14.58 -1.25
C GLN A 116 -9.67 13.35 -1.98
N TRP A 117 -9.48 12.26 -1.24
CA TRP A 117 -9.10 10.95 -1.79
C TRP A 117 -10.37 10.15 -1.99
N HIS A 118 -10.86 10.11 -3.24
CA HIS A 118 -12.13 9.51 -3.60
C HIS A 118 -11.94 8.08 -4.08
N PHE A 119 -12.76 7.16 -3.59
CA PHE A 119 -12.68 5.75 -3.98
C PHE A 119 -13.87 5.37 -4.85
N LEU A 120 -13.58 4.63 -5.91
CA LEU A 120 -14.55 4.03 -6.81
C LEU A 120 -14.38 2.51 -6.74
N HIS A 121 -15.49 1.81 -6.50
CA HIS A 121 -15.52 0.36 -6.59
C HIS A 121 -16.24 -0.04 -7.88
N ARG A 122 -15.72 -1.05 -8.57
CA ARG A 122 -16.33 -1.59 -9.80
C ARG A 122 -16.19 -3.11 -9.85
N HIS A 123 -17.12 -3.74 -10.54
CA HIS A 123 -17.06 -5.16 -10.89
C HIS A 123 -16.58 -5.26 -12.33
N GLU A 124 -15.49 -5.98 -12.56
CA GLU A 124 -14.96 -6.27 -13.88
C GLU A 124 -15.34 -7.71 -14.23
N TRP A 125 -16.32 -7.84 -15.14
CA TRP A 125 -16.74 -9.13 -15.66
C TRP A 125 -15.78 -9.62 -16.74
N SER A 126 -15.38 -10.89 -16.66
CA SER A 126 -14.49 -11.50 -17.63
C SER A 126 -15.15 -12.70 -18.31
N ALA A 127 -15.16 -12.72 -19.64
CA ALA A 127 -15.65 -13.86 -20.42
C ALA A 127 -14.67 -15.05 -20.42
N LEU A 128 -13.41 -14.84 -20.00
CA LEU A 128 -12.30 -15.79 -20.17
C LEU A 128 -11.48 -16.00 -18.88
N GLY A 129 -11.93 -15.51 -17.73
CA GLY A 129 -11.24 -15.60 -16.44
C GLY A 129 -12.17 -15.24 -15.28
N PRO A 130 -11.69 -15.27 -14.03
CA PRO A 130 -12.52 -14.95 -12.88
C PRO A 130 -12.96 -13.49 -12.93
N ASP A 131 -14.20 -13.24 -12.51
CA ASP A 131 -14.69 -11.89 -12.27
C ASP A 131 -13.88 -11.23 -11.17
N LYS A 132 -13.62 -9.92 -11.30
CA LYS A 132 -12.81 -9.17 -10.34
C LYS A 132 -13.61 -8.04 -9.70
N ARG A 133 -13.35 -7.79 -8.42
CA ARG A 133 -13.73 -6.55 -7.75
C ARG A 133 -12.54 -5.64 -7.72
N VAL A 134 -12.73 -4.40 -8.14
CA VAL A 134 -11.66 -3.40 -8.19
C VAL A 134 -12.04 -2.20 -7.36
N LEU A 135 -11.15 -1.81 -6.45
CA LEU A 135 -11.19 -0.54 -5.73
C LEU A 135 -10.09 0.36 -6.26
N SER A 136 -10.46 1.49 -6.85
CA SER A 136 -9.51 2.49 -7.33
C SER A 136 -9.72 3.81 -6.59
N SER A 137 -8.63 4.44 -6.13
CA SER A 137 -8.70 5.82 -5.63
C SER A 137 -8.41 6.83 -6.75
N SER A 138 -8.92 8.03 -6.57
CA SER A 138 -8.73 9.17 -7.45
C SER A 138 -8.56 10.42 -6.60
N ASN A 139 -7.69 11.32 -7.07
CA ASN A 139 -7.40 12.59 -6.43
C ASN A 139 -7.91 13.67 -7.39
N LEU A 140 -8.87 14.51 -6.98
CA LEU A 140 -9.55 15.46 -7.88
C LEU A 140 -8.68 16.64 -8.33
N HIS A 141 -7.48 16.80 -7.77
CA HIS A 141 -6.55 17.86 -8.12
C HIS A 141 -5.21 17.25 -8.54
N ARG A 142 -5.09 16.95 -9.84
CA ARG A 142 -3.80 16.76 -10.52
C ARG A 142 -3.33 18.08 -11.10
#